data_AF-A0A7W0HFU6-F1
#
_entry.id   AF-A0A7W0HFU6-F1
#
_cell.length_a   1.000
_cell.length_b   1.000
_cell.length_c   1.000
_cell.angle_alpha   90.00
_cell.angle_beta   90.00
_cell.angle_gamma   90.00
#
_symmetry.space_group_name_H-M   'P 1'
#
loop_
_entity.id
_entity.type
_entity.pdbx_description
1 polymer ?
#
loop_
_entity_poly.entity_id
_entity_poly.type
_entity_poly.pdbx_seq_one_letter_code
_entity_poly.pdbx_strand_id
1 'polypeptide(L)'
;MLGYAAQGALSDTQSAGGGQLREFLARFDGALTGLAELYRELLATEQPDRQGAYANFLEVLAQDARAAQAGLQVVMAQFSISSQLIDNLNASIHVRALLTDVFLIDELLKGK
;
A
#
# COMPACT_ATOMS: atom_id res chain seq x y z
N MET A 1 -10.30 3.07 -1.39
CA MET A 1 -10.42 3.71 -0.06
C MET A 1 -10.96 5.13 -0.09
N LEU A 2 -10.50 6.01 -0.99
CA LEU A 2 -10.91 7.44 -1.02
C LEU A 2 -12.43 7.66 -1.06
N GLY A 3 -13.16 6.88 -1.87
CA GLY A 3 -14.62 6.97 -1.94
C GLY A 3 -15.34 6.64 -0.63
N TYR A 4 -14.76 5.77 0.22
CA TYR A 4 -15.28 5.50 1.56
C TYR A 4 -14.89 6.59 2.57
N ALA A 5 -13.66 7.10 2.48
CA ALA A 5 -13.18 8.21 3.32
C ALA A 5 -14.07 9.47 3.18
N ALA A 6 -14.59 9.73 1.98
CA ALA A 6 -15.44 10.89 1.71
C ALA A 6 -16.89 10.76 2.22
N GLN A 7 -17.33 9.59 2.72
CA GLN A 7 -18.73 9.35 3.09
C GLN A 7 -19.13 9.94 4.45
N GLY A 8 -18.15 10.26 5.31
CA GLY A 8 -18.44 10.67 6.70
C GLY A 8 -19.13 9.59 7.53
N ALA A 9 -19.03 8.31 7.13
CA ALA A 9 -19.65 7.20 7.82
C ALA A 9 -18.98 6.97 9.19
N LEU A 10 -19.79 6.75 10.23
CA LEU A 10 -19.29 6.42 11.57
C LEU A 10 -18.86 4.96 11.68
N SER A 11 -19.38 4.08 10.82
CA SER A 11 -19.10 2.65 10.79
C SER A 11 -19.23 2.09 9.38
N ASP A 12 -18.36 1.14 9.04
CA ASP A 12 -18.42 0.37 7.81
C ASP A 12 -19.60 -0.61 7.81
N THR A 13 -19.98 -1.14 8.98
CA THR A 13 -21.08 -2.10 9.09
C THR A 13 -22.46 -1.53 8.73
N GLN A 14 -22.62 -0.20 8.73
CA GLN A 14 -23.89 0.48 8.47
C GLN A 14 -23.87 1.25 7.14
N SER A 15 -22.76 1.23 6.40
CA SER A 15 -22.64 1.94 5.13
C SER A 15 -22.79 0.99 3.95
N ALA A 16 -23.34 1.49 2.85
CA ALA A 16 -23.55 0.71 1.62
C ALA A 16 -22.24 0.16 0.99
N GLY A 17 -21.07 0.64 1.44
CA GLY A 17 -19.75 0.25 0.91
C GLY A 17 -18.85 -0.50 1.91
N GLY A 18 -19.32 -0.85 3.11
CA GLY A 18 -18.46 -1.41 4.15
C GLY A 18 -17.87 -2.79 3.86
N GLY A 19 -18.65 -3.69 3.25
CA GLY A 19 -18.15 -5.00 2.83
C GLY A 19 -17.01 -4.90 1.83
N GLN A 20 -17.16 -4.00 0.84
CA GLN A 20 -16.13 -3.72 -0.17
C GLN A 20 -14.88 -3.07 0.43
N LEU A 21 -15.03 -2.26 1.49
CA LEU A 21 -13.90 -1.68 2.21
C LEU A 21 -13.01 -2.78 2.80
N ARG A 22 -13.58 -3.71 3.58
CA ARG A 22 -12.78 -4.75 4.25
C ARG A 22 -12.08 -5.68 3.27
N GLU A 23 -12.74 -6.04 2.18
CA GLU A 23 -12.12 -6.82 1.10
C GLU A 23 -10.95 -6.05 0.49
N PHE A 24 -11.12 -4.75 0.21
CA PHE A 24 -10.05 -3.92 -0.32
C PHE A 24 -8.86 -3.84 0.64
N LEU A 25 -9.10 -3.61 1.94
CA LEU A 25 -8.05 -3.55 2.95
C LEU A 25 -7.29 -4.87 3.04
N ALA A 26 -7.99 -6.02 3.02
CA ALA A 26 -7.35 -7.33 3.05
C ALA A 26 -6.50 -7.60 1.80
N ARG A 27 -6.98 -7.21 0.62
CA ARG A 27 -6.21 -7.31 -0.63
C ARG A 27 -4.99 -6.39 -0.60
N PHE A 28 -5.12 -5.20 -0.04
CA PHE A 28 -4.00 -4.28 0.10
C PHE A 28 -2.94 -4.85 1.04
N ASP A 29 -3.33 -5.37 2.21
CA ASP A 29 -2.42 -6.02 3.16
C ASP A 29 -1.67 -7.20 2.52
N GLY A 30 -2.40 -8.06 1.80
CA GLY A 30 -1.80 -9.18 1.07
C GLY A 30 -0.78 -8.71 0.02
N ALA A 31 -1.08 -7.63 -0.72
CA ALA A 31 -0.20 -7.11 -1.77
C ALA A 31 1.10 -6.49 -1.23
N LEU A 32 1.12 -6.01 0.02
CA LEU A 32 2.34 -5.48 0.64
C LEU A 32 3.33 -6.57 1.05
N THR A 33 2.81 -7.78 1.30
CA THR A 33 3.64 -8.93 1.67
C THR A 33 4.49 -9.37 0.48
N GLY A 34 5.81 -9.21 0.59
CA GLY A 34 6.76 -9.60 -0.45
C GLY A 34 6.84 -8.64 -1.64
N LEU A 35 6.29 -7.43 -1.53
CA LEU A 35 6.29 -6.45 -2.62
C LEU A 35 7.72 -6.08 -3.07
N ALA A 36 8.64 -5.88 -2.13
CA ALA A 36 10.02 -5.52 -2.45
C ALA A 36 10.76 -6.69 -3.13
N GLU A 37 10.54 -7.91 -2.67
CA GLU A 37 11.07 -9.14 -3.29
C GLU A 37 10.58 -9.29 -4.73
N LEU A 38 9.28 -9.06 -4.97
CA LEU A 38 8.71 -9.09 -6.32
C LEU A 38 9.42 -8.10 -7.26
N TYR A 39 9.62 -6.85 -6.82
CA TYR A 39 10.35 -5.87 -7.62
C TYR A 39 11.82 -6.21 -7.80
N ARG A 40 12.46 -6.81 -6.79
CA ARG A 40 13.85 -7.28 -6.87
C ARG A 40 13.99 -8.34 -7.98
N GLU A 41 13.10 -9.32 -8.03
CA GLU A 41 13.08 -10.37 -9.05
C GLU A 41 12.77 -9.82 -10.45
N LEU A 42 11.80 -8.91 -10.54
CA LEU A 42 11.43 -8.27 -11.79
C LEU A 42 12.58 -7.44 -12.36
N LEU A 43 13.20 -6.58 -11.54
CA LEU A 43 14.36 -5.77 -11.96
C LEU A 43 15.58 -6.64 -12.28
N ALA A 44 15.77 -7.78 -11.60
CA ALA A 44 16.83 -8.70 -11.92
C ALA A 44 16.69 -9.30 -13.33
N THR A 45 15.44 -9.56 -13.76
CA THR A 45 15.10 -10.07 -15.09
C THR A 45 15.15 -8.97 -16.15
N GLU A 46 14.57 -7.81 -15.85
CA GLU A 46 14.37 -6.74 -16.80
C GLU A 46 15.64 -5.86 -16.96
N GLN A 47 16.41 -5.63 -15.90
CA GLN A 47 17.59 -4.75 -15.92
C GLN A 47 18.80 -5.39 -15.20
N PRO A 48 19.32 -6.53 -15.72
CA PRO A 48 20.35 -7.30 -15.04
C PRO A 48 21.64 -6.51 -14.77
N ASP A 49 22.03 -5.61 -15.68
CA ASP A 49 23.25 -4.80 -15.54
C ASP A 49 23.13 -3.67 -14.50
N ARG A 50 21.94 -3.40 -13.97
CA ARG A 50 21.65 -2.26 -13.08
C ARG A 50 21.16 -2.66 -11.69
N GLN A 51 21.16 -3.95 -11.35
CA GLN A 51 20.67 -4.45 -10.06
C GLN A 51 21.26 -3.69 -8.85
N GLY A 52 22.56 -3.42 -8.87
CA GLY A 52 23.24 -2.67 -7.80
C GLY A 52 22.75 -1.22 -7.64
N ALA A 53 22.23 -0.61 -8.70
CA ALA A 53 21.72 0.77 -8.65
C ALA A 53 20.39 0.87 -7.88
N TYR A 54 19.62 -0.20 -7.81
CA TYR A 54 18.29 -0.23 -7.19
C TYR A 54 18.29 -0.83 -5.79
N ALA A 55 19.37 -1.50 -5.37
CA ALA A 55 19.41 -2.24 -4.11
C ALA A 55 19.00 -1.40 -2.90
N ASN A 56 19.59 -0.21 -2.73
CA ASN A 56 19.26 0.68 -1.62
C ASN A 56 17.80 1.17 -1.68
N PHE A 57 17.28 1.42 -2.88
CA PHE A 57 15.91 1.87 -3.05
C PHE A 57 14.89 0.76 -2.75
N LEU A 58 15.20 -0.49 -3.13
CA LEU A 58 14.36 -1.65 -2.79
C LEU A 58 14.28 -1.88 -1.28
N GLU A 59 15.34 -1.56 -0.52
CA GLU A 59 15.28 -1.59 0.95
C GLU A 59 14.38 -0.49 1.53
N VAL A 60 14.37 0.70 0.94
CA VAL A 60 13.43 1.77 1.30
C VAL A 60 11.99 1.33 1.02
N LEU A 61 11.71 0.81 -0.18
CA LEU A 61 10.40 0.26 -0.53
C LEU A 61 9.97 -0.83 0.46
N ALA A 62 10.88 -1.73 0.84
CA ALA A 62 10.58 -2.80 1.79
C ALA A 62 10.21 -2.25 3.17
N GLN A 63 10.90 -1.19 3.62
CA GLN A 63 10.61 -0.52 4.88
C GLN A 63 9.26 0.19 4.85
N ASP A 64 8.97 0.94 3.79
CA ASP A 64 7.71 1.68 3.66
C ASP A 64 6.51 0.74 3.46
N ALA A 65 6.69 -0.37 2.73
CA ALA A 65 5.69 -1.43 2.63
C ALA A 65 5.34 -2.01 4.02
N ARG A 66 6.36 -2.37 4.82
CA ARG A 66 6.13 -2.86 6.20
C ARG A 66 5.45 -1.83 7.09
N ALA A 67 5.86 -0.56 7.01
CA ALA A 67 5.28 0.51 7.82
C ALA A 67 3.82 0.79 7.46
N ALA A 68 3.51 0.86 6.16
CA ALA A 68 2.13 1.01 5.67
C ALA A 68 1.27 -0.20 6.05
N GLN A 69 1.80 -1.41 5.91
CA GLN A 69 1.11 -2.65 6.27
C GLN A 69 0.76 -2.70 7.76
N ALA A 70 1.67 -2.29 8.64
CA ALA A 70 1.39 -2.22 10.07
C ALA A 70 0.22 -1.27 10.39
N GLY A 71 0.18 -0.09 9.77
CA GLY A 71 -0.94 0.84 9.92
C GLY A 71 -2.26 0.27 9.42
N LEU A 72 -2.22 -0.43 8.28
CA LEU A 72 -3.38 -1.11 7.70
C LEU A 72 -3.92 -2.22 8.62
N GLN A 73 -3.05 -3.05 9.19
CA GLN A 73 -3.43 -4.12 10.10
C GLN A 73 -4.09 -3.60 11.38
N VAL A 74 -3.61 -2.47 11.92
CA VAL A 74 -4.26 -1.79 13.06
C VAL A 74 -5.68 -1.35 12.71
N VAL A 75 -5.90 -0.81 11.51
CA VAL A 75 -7.24 -0.43 11.03
C VAL A 75 -8.12 -1.67 10.84
N MET A 76 -7.60 -2.74 10.26
CA MET A 76 -8.34 -3.98 10.01
C MET A 76 -8.75 -4.71 11.30
N ALA A 77 -7.96 -4.58 12.37
CA ALA A 77 -8.27 -5.14 13.68
C ALA A 77 -9.46 -4.46 14.37
N GLN A 78 -9.94 -3.31 13.87
CA GLN A 78 -11.07 -2.61 14.48
C GLN A 78 -12.40 -3.33 14.18
N PHE A 79 -13.24 -3.44 15.22
CA PHE A 79 -14.60 -3.98 15.09
C PHE A 79 -15.46 -3.16 14.13
N SER A 80 -15.27 -1.84 14.12
CA SER A 80 -15.93 -0.89 13.22
C SER A 80 -14.90 0.11 12.71
N ILE A 81 -14.98 0.43 11.42
CA ILE A 81 -14.04 1.30 10.73
C ILE A 81 -14.79 2.54 10.24
N SER A 82 -14.47 3.72 10.78
CA SER A 82 -15.08 4.97 10.34
C SER A 82 -14.43 5.54 9.08
N SER A 83 -15.14 6.40 8.35
CA SER A 83 -14.58 7.15 7.22
C SER A 83 -13.36 7.98 7.65
N GLN A 84 -13.41 8.60 8.83
CA GLN A 84 -12.29 9.39 9.36
C GLN A 84 -11.05 8.53 9.62
N LEU A 85 -11.22 7.28 10.08
CA LEU A 85 -10.09 6.38 10.29
C LEU A 85 -9.42 6.02 8.96
N ILE A 86 -10.21 5.76 7.92
CA ILE A 86 -9.68 5.51 6.57
C ILE A 86 -9.03 6.76 5.98
N ASP A 87 -9.59 7.95 6.23
CA ASP A 87 -8.99 9.22 5.81
C ASP A 87 -7.61 9.42 6.44
N ASN A 88 -7.50 9.20 7.76
CA ASN A 88 -6.22 9.25 8.48
C ASN A 88 -5.20 8.23 7.95
N LEU A 89 -5.65 7.01 7.62
CA LEU A 89 -4.79 6.00 7.00
C LEU A 89 -4.26 6.48 5.65
N ASN A 90 -5.13 7.02 4.79
CA ASN A 90 -4.74 7.55 3.48
C ASN A 90 -3.80 8.77 3.60
N ALA A 91 -3.96 9.58 4.65
CA ALA A 91 -3.10 10.73 4.95
C ALA A 91 -1.76 10.35 5.58
N SER A 92 -1.59 9.10 6.03
CA SER A 92 -0.37 8.65 6.69
C SER A 92 0.85 8.78 5.76
N ILE A 93 1.98 9.19 6.34
CA ILE A 93 3.22 9.39 5.58
C ILE A 93 3.69 8.08 4.93
N HIS A 94 3.56 6.95 5.63
CA HIS A 94 3.99 5.63 5.14
C HIS A 94 3.19 5.16 3.93
N VAL A 95 1.86 5.35 3.90
CA VAL A 95 1.05 5.00 2.72
C VAL A 95 1.44 5.86 1.52
N ARG A 96 1.69 7.17 1.73
CA ARG A 96 2.09 8.06 0.64
C ARG A 96 3.52 7.81 0.12
N ALA A 97 4.45 7.49 1.02
CA ALA A 97 5.81 7.11 0.68
C ALA A 97 5.81 5.83 -0.17
N LEU A 98 5.17 4.77 0.33
CA LEU A 98 5.01 3.51 -0.41
C LEU A 98 4.43 3.70 -1.81
N LEU A 99 3.34 4.47 -1.95
CA LEU A 99 2.73 4.72 -3.27
C LEU A 99 3.70 5.44 -4.20
N THR A 100 4.48 6.37 -3.67
CA THR A 100 5.50 7.10 -4.43
C THR A 100 6.62 6.15 -4.87
N ASP A 101 7.05 5.23 -4.00
CA ASP A 101 8.08 4.25 -4.32
C ASP A 101 7.65 3.30 -5.45
N VAL A 102 6.41 2.81 -5.36
CA VAL A 102 5.79 1.96 -6.39
C VAL A 102 5.72 2.70 -7.73
N PHE A 103 5.27 3.96 -7.74
CA PHE A 103 5.22 4.75 -8.97
C PHE A 103 6.61 5.00 -9.58
N LEU A 104 7.62 5.24 -8.75
CA LEU A 104 8.99 5.45 -9.23
C LEU A 104 9.54 4.21 -9.92
N ILE A 105 9.40 3.03 -9.30
CA ILE A 105 9.89 1.77 -9.90
C ILE A 105 9.07 1.38 -11.13
N ASP A 106 7.75 1.57 -11.10
CA ASP A 106 6.88 1.30 -12.25
C ASP A 106 7.26 2.15 -13.47
N GLU A 107 7.57 3.44 -13.27
CA GLU A 107 8.05 4.32 -14.34
C GLU A 107 9.43 3.88 -14.89
N LEU A 108 10.33 3.43 -14.01
CA LEU A 108 11.62 2.85 -14.43
C LEU A 108 11.47 1.59 -15.28
N LEU A 109 10.39 0.83 -15.09
CA LEU A 109 10.09 -0.40 -15.84
C LEU A 109 9.35 -0.11 -17.16
N LYS A 110 8.51 0.93 -17.21
CA LYS A 110 7.77 1.38 -18.41
C LYS A 110 8.63 2.07 -19.46
N GLY A 111 9.77 2.64 -19.08
CA GLY A 111 10.69 3.31 -20.00
C GLY A 111 11.43 2.39 -20.99
N LYS A 112 10.84 1.25 -21.32
CA LYS A 112 11.34 0.21 -22.23
C LYS A 112 10.52 0.13 -23.51
#